data_AF-I3SLX5-F1
#
_entry.id   AF-I3SLX5-F1
#
_cell.length_a   1.000
_cell.length_b   1.000
_cell.length_c   1.000
_cell.angle_alpha   90.00
_cell.angle_beta   90.00
_cell.angle_gamma   90.00
#
_symmetry.space_group_name_H-M   'P 1'
#
loop_
_entity.id
_entity.type
_entity.pdbx_description
1 polymer ?
#
loop_
_entity_poly.entity_id
_entity_poly.type
_entity_poly.pdbx_seq_one_letter_code
_entity_poly.pdbx_strand_id
1 'polypeptide(L)' 'MKICCGYHVNDTHIWCGNLGTANGKDVYGTSCEKPSMYVSWDGVHYAEAANHWVADRILNGTFTDPATPILQACYRH' A
#
# COMPACT_ATOMS: atom_id res chain seq x y z
N MET A 1 -1.75 6.47 -11.36
CA MET A 1 -1.46 6.22 -9.93
C MET A 1 0.05 6.09 -9.77
N LYS A 2 0.64 6.59 -8.66
CA LYS A 2 2.07 6.37 -8.38
C LYS A 2 2.23 5.05 -7.62
N ILE A 3 3.00 4.13 -8.17
CA ILE A 3 3.29 2.80 -7.62
C ILE A 3 4.72 2.81 -7.10
N CYS A 4 4.98 2.23 -5.92
CA CYS A 4 6.32 2.23 -5.35
C CYS A 4 7.16 1.04 -5.80
N CYS A 5 6.61 -0.17 -5.86
CA CYS A 5 7.33 -1.39 -6.16
C CYS A 5 6.88 -2.03 -7.46
N GLY A 6 7.86 -2.52 -8.22
CA GLY A 6 7.63 -3.12 -9.54
C GLY A 6 7.96 -2.16 -10.67
N TYR A 7 7.88 -2.69 -11.90
CA TYR A 7 8.04 -1.92 -13.13
C TYR A 7 6.71 -1.92 -13.87
N HIS A 8 6.12 -0.74 -14.04
CA HIS A 8 4.80 -0.55 -14.66
C HIS A 8 4.86 0.59 -15.67
N VAL A 9 5.46 0.31 -16.84
CA VAL A 9 5.72 1.31 -17.89
C VAL A 9 5.27 0.74 -19.23
N ASN A 10 4.50 1.51 -20.01
CA ASN A 10 4.06 1.16 -21.37
C ASN A 10 3.49 -0.28 -21.48
N ASP A 11 2.47 -0.59 -20.66
CA ASP A 11 1.81 -1.91 -20.56
C ASP A 11 2.72 -3.09 -20.16
N THR A 12 3.99 -2.82 -19.84
CA THR A 12 4.90 -3.83 -19.27
C THR A 12 4.76 -3.82 -17.75
N HIS A 13 4.32 -4.95 -17.20
CA HIS A 13 4.17 -5.16 -15.77
C HIS A 13 5.14 -6.23 -15.27
N ILE A 14 6.16 -5.80 -14.54
CA ILE A 14 7.07 -6.69 -13.80
C ILE A 14 6.77 -6.46 -12.32
N TRP A 15 6.18 -7.47 -11.69
CA TRP A 15 5.76 -7.38 -10.30
C TRP A 15 6.94 -7.22 -9.34
N CYS A 16 6.67 -6.60 -8.21
CA CYS A 16 7.65 -6.40 -7.13
C CYS A 16 8.44 -7.68 -6.82
N GLY A 17 9.77 -7.58 -6.76
CA GLY A 17 10.67 -8.70 -6.48
C GLY A 17 10.92 -9.69 -7.65
N ASN A 18 10.31 -9.46 -8.82
CA ASN A 18 10.51 -10.31 -9.99
C ASN A 18 11.52 -9.70 -10.97
N LEU A 19 12.22 -10.59 -11.68
CA LEU A 19 12.99 -10.23 -12.87
C LEU A 19 12.09 -10.38 -14.10
N GLY A 20 12.13 -9.41 -15.01
CA GLY A 20 11.46 -9.49 -16.30
C GLY A 20 12.25 -8.74 -17.35
N THR A 21 11.72 -8.69 -18.57
CA THR A 21 12.35 -7.99 -19.69
C THR A 21 11.50 -6.79 -20.08
N ALA A 22 12.12 -5.61 -20.15
CA ALA A 22 11.51 -4.39 -20.67
C ALA A 22 12.44 -3.76 -21.71
N ASN A 23 11.92 -3.43 -22.89
CA ASN A 23 12.70 -2.88 -24.01
C ASN A 23 13.93 -3.73 -24.38
N GLY A 24 13.80 -5.07 -24.31
CA GLY A 24 14.90 -6.00 -24.61
C GLY A 24 16.01 -6.07 -23.56
N LYS A 25 15.83 -5.42 -22.40
CA LYS A 25 16.77 -5.45 -21.28
C LYS A 25 16.13 -6.08 -20.05
N ASP A 26 16.92 -6.84 -19.29
CA ASP A 26 16.50 -7.34 -18.00
C ASP A 26 16.31 -6.20 -17.00
N VAL A 27 15.13 -6.18 -16.38
CA VAL A 27 14.72 -5.19 -15.39
C VAL A 27 14.17 -5.92 -14.17
N TYR A 28 14.67 -5.52 -13.00
CA TYR A 28 14.20 -6.05 -11.74
C TYR A 28 13.14 -5.11 -11.14
N GLY A 29 11.98 -5.66 -10.76
CA GLY A 29 10.89 -4.92 -10.13
C GLY A 29 11.24 -4.52 -8.70
N THR A 30 12.06 -3.48 -8.53
CA THR A 30 12.52 -2.98 -7.23
C THR A 30 11.49 -2.05 -6.56
N SER A 31 11.68 -1.79 -5.26
CA SER A 31 10.97 -0.72 -4.56
C SER A 31 11.54 0.66 -4.91
N CYS A 32 10.69 1.67 -4.75
CA CYS A 32 11.06 3.07 -4.81
C CYS A 32 11.95 3.48 -3.62
N GLU A 33 12.63 4.61 -3.73
CA GLU A 33 13.58 5.11 -2.70
C GLU A 33 12.90 5.44 -1.37
N LYS A 34 11.64 5.92 -1.41
CA LYS A 34 10.89 6.36 -0.22
C LYS A 34 9.51 5.72 -0.14
N PRO A 35 9.41 4.43 0.26
CA PRO A 35 8.13 3.71 0.33
C PRO A 35 7.08 4.39 1.20
N SER A 36 7.49 5.09 2.26
CA SER A 36 6.60 5.79 3.18
C SER A 36 5.83 6.97 2.56
N MET A 37 6.25 7.45 1.39
CA MET A 37 5.60 8.56 0.67
C MET A 37 4.54 8.10 -0.33
N TYR A 38 4.28 6.79 -0.43
CA TYR A 38 3.38 6.21 -1.41
C TYR A 38 2.15 5.62 -0.74
N VAL A 39 1.00 5.72 -1.43
CA VAL A 39 -0.23 5.05 -1.00
C VAL A 39 -0.27 3.62 -1.53
N SER A 40 0.11 3.40 -2.79
CA SER A 40 0.11 2.09 -3.42
C SER A 40 1.51 1.49 -3.42
N TRP A 41 1.60 0.23 -2.97
CA TRP A 41 2.82 -0.55 -3.03
C TRP A 41 3.09 -1.00 -4.46
N ASP A 42 2.27 -1.88 -5.02
CA ASP A 42 2.48 -2.56 -6.31
C ASP A 42 1.33 -2.38 -7.32
N GLY A 43 0.42 -1.45 -7.05
CA GLY A 43 -0.81 -1.24 -7.83
C GLY A 43 -2.02 -2.04 -7.34
N VAL A 44 -1.84 -3.00 -6.42
CA VAL A 44 -2.92 -3.82 -5.82
C VAL A 44 -2.98 -3.60 -4.31
N HIS A 45 -1.83 -3.62 -3.64
CA HIS A 45 -1.72 -3.48 -2.19
C HIS A 45 -1.41 -2.04 -1.77
N TYR A 46 -1.85 -1.66 -0.58
CA TYR A 46 -1.39 -0.44 0.08
C TYR A 46 0.07 -0.59 0.54
N ALA A 47 0.82 0.51 0.46
CA ALA A 47 2.11 0.60 1.12
C ALA A 47 1.95 0.57 2.64
N GLU A 48 3.01 0.20 3.35
CA GLU A 48 3.05 0.11 4.81
C GLU A 48 2.53 1.39 5.49
N ALA A 49 3.00 2.57 5.06
CA ALA A 49 2.57 3.84 5.65
C ALA A 49 1.06 4.11 5.46
N ALA A 50 0.49 3.69 4.32
CA ALA A 50 -0.94 3.79 4.08
C ALA A 50 -1.73 2.78 4.93
N ASN A 51 -1.22 1.55 5.10
CA ASN A 51 -1.82 0.58 6.02
C ASN A 51 -1.82 1.07 7.46
N HIS A 52 -0.73 1.66 7.95
CA HIS A 52 -0.69 2.29 9.28
C HIS A 52 -1.74 3.39 9.40
N TRP A 53 -1.82 4.29 8.42
CA TRP A 53 -2.79 5.38 8.42
C TRP A 53 -4.26 4.90 8.50
N VAL A 54 -4.58 3.80 7.80
CA VAL A 54 -5.91 3.16 7.84
C VAL A 54 -6.12 2.46 9.17
N ALA A 55 -5.15 1.68 9.63
CA ALA A 55 -5.24 0.95 10.90
C ALA A 55 -5.49 1.90 12.07
N ASP A 56 -4.76 3.02 12.15
CA ASP A 56 -4.93 4.01 13.22
C ASP A 56 -6.37 4.57 13.29
N ARG A 57 -7.02 4.74 12.14
CA ARG A 57 -8.41 5.23 12.05
C ARG A 57 -9.46 4.20 12.41
N ILE A 58 -9.14 2.93 12.21
CA ILE A 58 -9.96 1.82 12.72
C ILE A 58 -9.81 1.77 14.23
N LEU A 59 -8.57 1.77 14.74
CA LEU A 59 -8.27 1.65 16.17
C LEU A 59 -8.86 2.81 16.99
N ASN A 60 -8.75 4.04 16.48
CA ASN A 60 -9.27 5.22 17.18
C ASN A 60 -10.78 5.45 16.98
N GLY A 61 -11.46 4.63 16.16
CA GLY A 61 -12.89 4.72 15.92
C GLY A 61 -13.34 5.80 14.93
N THR A 62 -12.42 6.49 14.24
CA THR A 62 -12.81 7.46 13.20
C THR A 62 -13.55 6.78 12.04
N PHE A 63 -13.29 5.50 11.80
CA PHE A 63 -13.93 4.68 10.76
C PHE A 63 -15.01 3.73 11.29
N THR A 64 -15.47 3.90 12.53
CA THR A 64 -16.58 3.12 13.09
C THR A 64 -17.87 3.96 13.12
N ASP A 65 -19.03 3.29 13.08
CA ASP A 65 -20.35 3.92 13.23
C ASP A 65 -21.17 3.18 14.31
N PRO A 66 -21.44 3.81 15.48
CA PRO A 66 -20.98 5.14 15.88
C PRO A 66 -19.46 5.20 16.05
N ALA A 67 -18.89 6.41 16.00
CA ALA A 67 -17.46 6.67 16.14
C ALA A 67 -16.94 6.31 17.54
N THR A 68 -16.68 5.03 17.74
CA THR A 68 -16.27 4.43 19.02
C THR A 68 -14.90 3.78 18.82
N PRO A 69 -13.88 4.17 19.61
CA PRO A 69 -12.57 3.52 19.58
C PRO A 69 -12.68 2.01 19.84
N ILE A 70 -11.78 1.23 19.26
CA ILE A 70 -11.87 -0.25 19.34
C ILE A 70 -11.84 -0.77 20.79
N LEU A 71 -11.09 -0.08 21.67
CA LEU A 71 -11.02 -0.41 23.10
C LEU A 71 -12.35 -0.17 23.83
N GLN A 72 -13.22 0.65 23.25
CA GLN A 72 -14.51 1.00 23.82
C GLN A 72 -15.69 0.26 23.17
N ALA A 73 -15.46 -0.42 22.04
CA ALA A 73 -16.51 -1.03 21.23
C ALA A 73 -17.34 -2.10 21.96
N CYS A 74 -16.78 -2.75 22.99
CA CYS A 74 -17.46 -3.79 23.76
C CYS A 74 -18.13 -3.29 25.04
N TYR A 75 -17.90 -2.03 25.46
CA TYR A 75 -18.60 -1.50 26.63
C TYR A 75 -20.03 -1.18 26.21
N ARG A 76 -21.01 -1.82 26.87
CA ARG A 76 -22.41 -1.41 26.76
C ARG A 76 -22.56 -0.08 27.48
N HIS A 77 -23.12 0.90 26.77
CA HIS A 77 -23.69 2.10 27.39
C HIS A 77 -24.85 1.72 28.32
#